data_AF-A0A1I2T5Q3-F1
#
_entry.id   AF-A0A1I2T5Q3-F1
#
_cell.length_a   1.000
_cell.length_b   1.000
_cell.length_c   1.000
_cell.angle_alpha   90.00
_cell.angle_beta   90.00
_cell.angle_gamma   90.00
#
_symmetry.space_group_name_H-M   'P 1'
#
loop_
_entity.id
_entity.type
_entity.pdbx_description
1 polymer ?
#
loop_
_entity_poly.entity_id
_entity_poly.type
_entity_poly.pdbx_seq_one_letter_code
_entity_poly.pdbx_strand_id
1 'polypeptide(L)'
;MFSVFTFVTSFDSLFIHNSVVSEEVTIIDKRPSLKRRSAYAYVYTAENEKGTYYLHKCKYEVGSHITIYQNPSSLSANSSSPEWFDSEADVKQASKIYFFMSIAFLIVSIFGLYVMHKNKKQKIKKKL
;
A
#
# COMPACT_ATOMS: atom_id res chain seq x y z
N MET A 1 -4.69 -21.78 -21.95
CA MET A 1 -4.76 -21.62 -20.49
C MET A 1 -3.43 -21.08 -19.99
N PHE A 2 -3.16 -19.79 -20.19
CA PHE A 2 -1.98 -19.13 -19.61
C PHE A 2 -2.30 -18.83 -18.16
N SER A 3 -1.70 -19.62 -17.27
CA SER A 3 -2.17 -19.81 -15.90
C SER A 3 -1.92 -18.56 -15.07
N VAL A 4 -2.91 -18.19 -14.26
CA VAL A 4 -2.81 -17.22 -13.16
C VAL A 4 -1.55 -17.48 -12.31
N PHE A 5 -1.09 -18.73 -12.26
CA PHE A 5 0.13 -19.18 -11.60
C PHE A 5 1.42 -18.55 -12.14
N THR A 6 1.52 -18.33 -13.46
CA THR A 6 2.68 -17.61 -14.06
C THR A 6 2.68 -16.13 -13.72
N PHE A 7 1.51 -15.52 -13.56
CA PHE A 7 1.40 -14.14 -13.13
C PHE A 7 1.83 -13.98 -11.66
N VAL A 8 1.40 -14.88 -10.77
CA VAL A 8 1.78 -14.87 -9.35
C VAL A 8 3.29 -15.06 -9.16
N THR A 9 3.90 -16.03 -9.85
CA THR A 9 5.34 -16.33 -9.73
C THR A 9 6.24 -15.27 -10.37
N SER A 10 5.81 -14.64 -11.47
CA SER A 10 6.52 -13.50 -12.08
C SER A 10 6.30 -12.19 -11.30
N PHE A 11 5.33 -12.14 -10.39
CA PHE A 11 5.06 -10.98 -9.53
C PHE A 11 5.81 -11.03 -8.21
N ASP A 12 6.01 -12.21 -7.63
CA ASP A 12 6.90 -12.37 -6.49
C ASP A 12 8.28 -11.77 -6.81
N SER A 13 8.82 -12.00 -8.02
CA SER A 13 10.07 -11.38 -8.45
C SER A 13 9.99 -9.87 -8.74
N LEU A 14 8.80 -9.30 -8.99
CA LEU A 14 8.63 -7.85 -9.24
C LEU A 14 8.40 -7.03 -7.96
N PHE A 15 7.83 -7.62 -6.90
CA PHE A 15 7.50 -6.92 -5.66
C PHE A 15 8.33 -7.37 -4.45
N ILE A 16 8.85 -8.60 -4.42
CA ILE A 16 9.74 -9.08 -3.34
C ILE A 16 11.19 -8.63 -3.58
N HIS A 17 11.57 -8.37 -4.83
CA HIS A 17 12.92 -7.96 -5.19
C HIS A 17 13.14 -6.45 -5.35
N ASN A 18 12.10 -5.63 -5.15
CA ASN A 18 12.33 -4.19 -5.06
C ASN A 18 12.92 -3.88 -3.68
N SER A 19 14.16 -3.38 -3.72
CA SER A 19 14.93 -2.96 -2.57
C SER A 19 14.09 -2.01 -1.71
N VAL A 20 13.71 -2.47 -0.52
CA VAL A 20 13.15 -1.60 0.50
C VAL A 20 14.18 -0.53 0.80
N VAL A 21 13.80 0.74 0.67
CA VAL A 21 14.67 1.85 1.05
C VAL A 21 14.57 2.00 2.55
N SER A 22 15.71 2.24 3.19
CA SER A 22 15.79 2.51 4.63
C SER A 22 16.51 3.82 4.89
N GLU A 23 16.09 4.51 5.94
CA GLU A 23 16.67 5.76 6.41
C GLU A 23 16.80 5.73 7.93
N GLU A 24 17.90 6.27 8.45
CA GLU A 24 18.04 6.52 9.87
C GLU A 24 17.48 7.90 10.21
N VAL A 25 16.61 7.96 11.21
CA VAL A 25 15.90 9.16 11.62
C VAL A 25 15.78 9.25 13.13
N THR A 26 15.59 10.46 13.63
CA THR A 26 15.31 10.70 15.05
C THR A 26 13.87 11.12 15.22
N ILE A 27 13.13 10.51 16.15
CA ILE A 27 11.75 10.95 16.44
C ILE A 27 11.81 12.28 17.17
N ILE A 28 11.23 13.31 16.58
CA ILE A 28 11.20 14.66 17.16
C ILE A 28 9.86 14.98 17.81
N ASP A 29 8.79 14.26 17.45
CA ASP A 29 7.46 14.57 17.96
C ASP A 29 6.52 13.36 17.92
N LYS A 30 5.56 13.34 18.86
CA LYS A 30 4.48 12.37 18.99
C LYS A 30 3.20 13.11 19.37
N ARG A 31 2.25 13.21 18.43
CA ARG A 31 0.97 13.89 18.64
C ARG A 31 -0.21 12.96 18.48
N PRO A 32 -1.31 13.13 19.24
CA PRO A 32 -2.53 12.38 19.01
C PRO A 32 -3.08 12.70 17.63
N SER A 33 -3.54 11.67 16.92
CA SER A 33 -4.16 11.84 15.61
C SER A 33 -5.52 12.52 15.77
N LEU A 34 -5.64 13.76 15.27
CA LEU A 34 -6.90 14.53 15.29
C LEU A 34 -7.98 13.92 14.38
N LYS A 35 -7.62 12.98 13.50
CA LYS A 35 -8.57 12.32 12.60
C LYS A 35 -9.28 11.18 13.34
N ARG A 36 -10.54 11.39 13.74
CA ARG A 36 -11.43 10.34 14.31
C ARG A 36 -11.59 9.07 13.44
N ARG A 37 -11.19 9.11 12.16
CA ARG A 37 -11.20 7.99 11.20
C ARG A 37 -9.82 7.37 10.94
N SER A 38 -8.77 7.87 11.59
CA SER A 38 -7.45 7.28 11.51
C SER A 38 -7.47 5.93 12.25
N ALA A 39 -6.99 4.88 11.60
CA ALA A 39 -6.75 3.59 12.26
C ALA A 39 -5.69 3.70 13.37
N TYR A 40 -4.93 4.80 13.40
CA TYR A 40 -3.83 5.05 14.30
C TYR A 40 -4.14 6.17 15.28
N ALA A 41 -3.85 5.94 16.57
CA ALA A 41 -4.11 6.88 17.67
C ALA A 41 -3.12 8.05 17.71
N TYR A 42 -1.92 7.88 17.15
CA TYR A 42 -0.84 8.86 17.18
C TYR A 42 -0.23 9.05 15.79
N VAL A 43 0.32 10.23 15.55
CA VAL A 43 1.19 10.55 14.42
C VAL A 43 2.55 10.95 14.98
N TYR A 44 3.59 10.34 14.45
CA TYR A 44 4.96 10.56 14.84
C TYR A 44 5.66 11.35 13.74
N THR A 45 6.46 12.32 14.14
CA THR A 45 7.32 13.08 13.22
C THR A 45 8.76 12.70 13.53
N ALA A 46 9.50 12.34 12.49
CA ALA A 46 10.92 12.02 12.58
C ALA A 46 11.71 12.87 11.59
N GLU A 47 12.99 13.11 11.86
CA GLU A 47 13.84 13.98 11.05
C GLU A 47 15.26 13.43 10.93
N ASN A 48 15.88 13.70 9.79
CA ASN A 48 17.32 13.56 9.55
C ASN A 48 17.80 14.65 8.59
N GLU A 49 19.07 14.55 8.14
CA GLU A 49 19.68 15.53 7.22
C GLU A 49 18.97 15.67 5.87
N LYS A 50 18.21 14.65 5.44
CA LYS A 50 17.47 14.64 4.17
C LYS A 50 16.08 15.26 4.29
N GLY A 51 15.55 15.40 5.51
CA GLY A 51 14.29 16.10 5.78
C GLY A 51 13.42 15.45 6.86
N THR A 52 12.13 15.77 6.79
CA THR A 52 11.11 15.36 7.77
C THR A 52 10.24 14.22 7.24
N TYR A 53 9.97 13.25 8.11
CA TYR A 53 9.23 12.02 7.83
C TYR A 53 8.05 11.88 8.77
N TYR A 54 6.94 11.37 8.26
CA TYR A 54 5.72 11.13 9.03
C TYR A 54 5.47 9.63 9.16
N LEU A 55 5.33 9.16 10.41
CA LEU A 55 5.01 7.78 10.72
C LEU A 55 3.66 7.68 11.41
N HIS A 56 2.81 6.80 10.89
CA HIS A 56 1.49 6.55 11.46
C HIS A 56 1.49 5.39 12.45
N LYS A 57 2.49 4.51 12.38
CA LYS A 57 2.66 3.38 13.28
C LYS A 57 4.11 3.37 13.75
N CYS A 58 4.30 3.70 15.03
CA CYS A 58 5.60 3.71 15.67
C CYS A 58 5.42 3.41 17.16
N LYS A 59 6.32 2.62 17.72
CA LYS A 59 6.34 2.26 19.15
C LYS A 59 7.37 3.03 19.98
N TYR A 60 8.22 3.81 19.31
CA TYR A 60 9.37 4.46 19.92
C TYR A 60 9.00 5.86 20.45
N GLU A 61 9.81 6.37 21.38
CA GLU A 61 9.59 7.66 22.04
C GLU A 61 10.34 8.80 21.35
N VAL A 62 9.94 10.03 21.64
CA VAL A 62 10.65 11.23 21.17
C VAL A 62 12.09 11.20 21.68
N GLY A 63 13.04 11.49 20.81
CA GLY A 63 14.48 11.37 21.04
C GLY A 63 15.07 10.02 20.61
N SER A 64 14.24 9.03 20.24
CA SER A 64 14.75 7.73 19.77
C SER A 64 15.33 7.84 18.35
N HIS A 65 16.50 7.26 18.15
CA HIS A 65 17.07 7.02 16.82
C HIS A 65 16.57 5.68 16.30
N ILE A 66 15.92 5.68 15.14
CA ILE A 66 15.31 4.50 14.54
C ILE A 66 15.61 4.42 13.05
N THR A 67 15.57 3.21 12.51
CA THR A 67 15.57 2.97 11.07
C THR A 67 14.13 2.87 10.59
N ILE A 68 13.78 3.67 9.59
CA ILE A 68 12.48 3.64 8.94
C ILE A 68 12.62 3.08 7.53
N TYR A 69 11.55 2.48 7.03
CA TYR A 69 11.54 1.70 5.81
C TYR A 69 10.40 2.17 4.89
N GLN A 70 10.66 2.18 3.60
CA GLN A 70 9.68 2.46 2.56
C GLN A 70 9.84 1.50 1.38
N ASN A 71 8.71 1.08 0.82
CA ASN A 71 8.71 0.45 -0.49
C ASN A 71 8.68 1.57 -1.56
N PRO A 72 9.76 1.78 -2.33
CA PRO A 72 9.79 2.84 -3.36
C PRO A 72 8.79 2.58 -4.50
N SER A 73 8.29 1.35 -4.62
CA SER A 73 7.26 0.97 -5.60
C SER A 73 5.84 1.07 -5.07
N SER A 74 5.65 1.52 -3.81
CA SER A 74 4.30 1.76 -3.32
C SER A 74 3.67 2.95 -4.06
N LEU A 75 2.36 2.91 -4.25
CA LEU A 75 1.60 4.04 -4.79
C LEU A 75 1.76 5.32 -3.96
N SER A 76 2.07 5.16 -2.67
CA SER A 76 2.31 6.26 -1.75
C SER A 76 3.73 6.82 -1.81
N ALA A 77 4.72 6.11 -2.37
CA ALA A 77 6.13 6.52 -2.35
C ALA A 77 6.38 7.89 -3.01
N ASN A 78 5.69 8.18 -4.12
CA ASN A 78 5.78 9.45 -4.84
C ASN A 78 4.67 10.45 -4.47
N SER A 79 3.90 10.16 -3.43
CA SER A 79 2.85 11.08 -2.97
C SER A 79 3.45 12.24 -2.17
N SER A 80 2.67 13.30 -1.95
CA SER A 80 3.07 14.43 -1.10
C SER A 80 3.31 14.04 0.36
N SER A 81 2.84 12.86 0.78
CA SER A 81 3.04 12.33 2.13
C SER A 81 3.37 10.84 2.02
N PRO A 82 4.63 10.50 1.68
CA PRO A 82 5.03 9.13 1.50
C PRO A 82 4.84 8.30 2.77
N GLU A 83 4.46 7.03 2.60
CA GLU A 83 4.22 6.15 3.73
C GLU A 83 5.52 5.49 4.17
N TRP A 84 5.84 5.64 5.45
CA TRP A 84 7.03 5.10 6.10
C TRP A 84 6.64 4.19 7.26
N PHE A 85 7.41 3.13 7.45
CA PHE A 85 7.17 2.09 8.46
C PHE A 85 8.40 1.93 9.35
N ASP A 86 8.20 1.54 10.60
CA ASP A 86 9.28 1.26 11.56
C ASP A 86 9.82 -0.18 11.44
N SER A 87 9.30 -0.98 10.51
CA SER A 87 9.70 -2.36 10.27
C SER A 87 9.57 -2.75 8.80
N GLU A 88 10.56 -3.47 8.29
CA GLU A 88 10.55 -4.03 6.93
C GLU A 88 9.41 -5.04 6.71
N ALA A 89 9.03 -5.78 7.78
CA ALA A 89 7.93 -6.74 7.71
C ALA A 89 6.58 -6.04 7.42
N ASP A 90 6.38 -4.86 8.00
CA ASP A 90 5.17 -4.07 7.81
C ASP A 90 5.09 -3.51 6.39
N VAL A 91 6.23 -3.10 5.80
CA VAL A 91 6.34 -2.70 4.39
C VAL A 91 5.91 -3.83 3.46
N LYS A 92 6.40 -5.04 3.71
CA LYS A 92 6.07 -6.25 2.92
C LYS A 92 4.60 -6.63 3.09
N GLN A 93 4.05 -6.52 4.30
CA GLN A 93 2.64 -6.82 4.57
C GLN A 93 1.71 -5.82 3.89
N ALA A 94 1.98 -4.52 3.98
CA ALA A 94 1.20 -3.48 3.30
C ALA A 94 1.15 -3.73 1.79
N SER A 95 2.32 -4.01 1.19
CA SER A 95 2.45 -4.33 -0.24
C SER A 95 1.58 -5.52 -0.67
N LYS A 96 1.53 -6.59 0.14
CA LYS A 96 0.67 -7.75 -0.09
C LYS A 96 -0.82 -7.40 -0.05
N ILE A 97 -1.25 -6.59 0.92
CA ILE A 97 -2.67 -6.20 1.06
C ILE A 97 -3.14 -5.38 -0.15
N TYR A 98 -2.36 -4.39 -0.59
CA TYR A 98 -2.69 -3.61 -1.78
C TYR A 98 -2.83 -4.49 -3.03
N PHE A 99 -1.97 -5.50 -3.16
CA PHE A 99 -2.05 -6.46 -4.26
C PHE A 99 -3.36 -7.27 -4.23
N PHE A 100 -3.71 -7.86 -3.10
CA PHE A 100 -4.98 -8.59 -2.97
C PHE A 100 -6.19 -7.71 -3.30
N MET A 101 -6.19 -6.46 -2.85
CA MET A 101 -7.25 -5.50 -3.18
C MET A 101 -7.31 -5.20 -4.69
N SER A 102 -6.16 -5.04 -5.35
CA SER A 102 -6.11 -4.79 -6.80
C SER A 102 -6.65 -5.97 -7.62
N ILE A 103 -6.33 -7.21 -7.22
CA ILE A 103 -6.88 -8.42 -7.85
C ILE A 103 -8.38 -8.51 -7.62
N ALA A 104 -8.84 -8.29 -6.39
CA ALA A 104 -10.26 -8.33 -6.08
C ALA A 104 -11.04 -7.31 -6.95
N PHE A 105 -10.49 -6.11 -7.11
CA PHE A 105 -11.07 -5.08 -7.98
C PHE A 105 -11.09 -5.48 -9.45
N LEU A 106 -10.02 -6.11 -9.96
CA LEU A 106 -9.96 -6.61 -11.32
C LEU A 106 -11.02 -7.68 -11.59
N ILE A 107 -11.18 -8.65 -10.67
CA ILE A 107 -12.19 -9.70 -10.77
C ILE A 107 -13.61 -9.12 -10.79
N VAL A 108 -13.90 -8.16 -9.91
CA VAL A 108 -15.20 -7.48 -9.86
C VAL A 108 -15.45 -6.71 -11.16
N SER A 109 -14.43 -6.03 -11.68
CA SER A 109 -14.54 -5.27 -12.93
C SER A 109 -14.84 -6.18 -14.13
N ILE A 110 -14.13 -7.31 -14.25
CA ILE A 110 -14.37 -8.30 -15.31
C ILE A 110 -15.77 -8.91 -15.19
N PHE A 111 -16.21 -9.24 -13.96
CA PHE A 111 -17.54 -9.78 -13.73
C PHE A 111 -18.64 -8.75 -14.07
N GLY A 112 -18.45 -7.48 -13.69
CA GLY A 112 -19.36 -6.39 -14.04
C GLY A 112 -19.49 -6.21 -15.55
N LEU A 113 -18.36 -6.19 -16.28
CA LEU A 113 -18.35 -6.14 -17.74
C LEU A 113 -19.05 -7.37 -18.36
N TYR A 114 -18.82 -8.57 -17.82
CA TYR A 114 -19.47 -9.79 -18.27
C TYR A 114 -21.01 -9.76 -18.11
N VAL A 115 -21.50 -9.32 -16.94
CA VAL A 115 -22.94 -9.17 -16.67
C VAL A 115 -23.56 -8.12 -17.58
N MET A 116 -22.91 -6.96 -17.75
CA MET A 116 -23.37 -5.93 -18.69
C MET A 116 -23.46 -6.48 -20.12
N HIS A 117 -22.46 -7.24 -20.57
CA HIS A 117 -22.43 -7.81 -21.91
C HIS A 117 -23.51 -8.89 -22.11
N LYS A 118 -23.80 -9.71 -21.09
CA LYS A 118 -24.88 -10.71 -21.11
C LYS A 118 -26.25 -10.04 -21.17
N ASN A 119 -26.49 -9.00 -20.37
CA ASN A 119 -27.75 -8.24 -20.36
C ASN A 119 -27.99 -7.52 -21.69
N LYS A 120 -26.93 -6.97 -22.32
CA LYS A 120 -27.02 -6.35 -23.65
C LYS A 120 -27.42 -7.37 -24.72
N LYS A 121 -26.84 -8.58 -24.71
CA LYS A 121 -27.22 -9.68 -25.62
C LYS A 121 -28.66 -10.15 -25.41
N GLN A 122 -29.16 -10.21 -24.16
CA GLN A 122 -30.54 -10.60 -23.88
C GLN A 122 -31.57 -9.54 -24.33
N LYS A 123 -31.27 -8.24 -24.18
CA LYS A 123 -32.15 -7.17 -24.69
C LYS A 123 -32.30 -7.18 -26.21
N ILE A 124 -31.24 -7.55 -26.95
CA ILE A 124 -31.28 -7.66 -28.42
C ILE A 124 -32.17 -8.85 -28.84
N LYS A 125 -32.08 -10.00 -28.17
CA LYS A 125 -32.92 -11.18 -28.47
C LYS A 125 -34.41 -11.00 -28.15
N LYS A 126 -34.80 -10.09 -27.24
CA LYS A 126 -36.21 -9.81 -26.92
C LYS A 126 -36.88 -8.78 -27.85
N LYS A 127 -36.12 -8.14 -28.73
CA LYS A 127 -36.61 -7.14 -29.70
C LYS A 127 -36.76 -7.67 -31.13
N LEU A 128 -36.31 -8.89 -31.38
CA LEU A 128 -36.54 -9.68 -32.60
C LEU A 128 -37.69 -10.66 -32.32
#